data_AF-A0A0Q5KRX6-F1
#
_entry.id   AF-A0A0Q5KRX6-F1
#
_cell.length_a   1.000
_cell.length_b   1.000
_cell.length_c   1.000
_cell.angle_alpha   90.00
_cell.angle_beta   90.00
_cell.angle_gamma   90.00
#
_symmetry.space_group_name_H-M   'P 1'
#
loop_
_entity.id
_entity.type
_entity.pdbx_description
1 polymer ?
#
loop_
_entity_poly.entity_id
_entity_poly.type
_entity_poly.pdbx_seq_one_letter_code
_entity_poly.pdbx_strand_id
1 'polypeptide(L)' 'MAAGDIETFQRDGIWFNRIEGESRTLGSSFETEDEAVRVGRGAAAARQVEHAVRTEEGPSDRGNLYDWHPRDLMN' A
#
# COMPACT_ATOMS: atom_id res chain seq x y z
N MET A 1 -4.76 -8.45 3.26
CA MET A 1 -3.38 -8.37 2.75
C MET A 1 -2.45 -8.51 3.94
N ALA A 2 -1.27 -9.06 3.71
CA ALA A 2 -0.19 -9.16 4.68
C ALA A 2 0.65 -7.87 4.66
N ALA A 3 1.35 -7.59 5.76
CA ALA A 3 2.31 -6.50 5.80
C ALA A 3 3.40 -6.73 4.73
N GLY A 4 3.69 -5.71 3.93
CA GLY A 4 4.61 -5.77 2.79
C GLY A 4 3.92 -5.91 1.43
N ASP A 5 2.64 -6.31 1.38
CA ASP A 5 1.88 -6.36 0.13
C ASP A 5 1.67 -4.98 -0.47
N ILE A 6 1.41 -4.92 -1.77
CA ILE A 6 1.10 -3.65 -2.45
C ILE A 6 -0.40 -3.49 -2.58
N GLU A 7 -0.92 -2.36 -2.09
CA GLU A 7 -2.30 -1.96 -2.31
C GLU A 7 -2.34 -0.75 -3.25
N THR A 8 -3.15 -0.84 -4.30
CA THR A 8 -3.59 0.29 -5.11
C THR A 8 -4.97 0.72 -4.63
N PHE A 9 -5.13 1.99 -4.28
CA PHE A 9 -6.41 2.54 -3.82
C PHE A 9 -6.68 3.91 -4.45
N GLN A 10 -7.95 4.28 -4.52
CA GLN A 10 -8.38 5.61 -4.98
C GLN A 10 -8.73 6.51 -3.79
N ARG A 11 -8.43 7.80 -3.89
CA ARG A 11 -8.86 8.82 -2.93
C ARG A 11 -9.12 10.12 -3.67
N ASP A 12 -10.30 10.73 -3.48
CA ASP A 12 -10.67 11.99 -4.14
C ASP A 12 -10.52 11.92 -5.68
N GLY A 13 -10.80 10.75 -6.28
CA GLY A 13 -10.64 10.52 -7.72
C GLY A 13 -9.20 10.20 -8.17
N ILE A 14 -8.21 10.35 -7.29
CA ILE A 14 -6.79 10.14 -7.57
C ILE A 14 -6.35 8.77 -7.08
N TRP A 15 -5.54 8.08 -7.86
CA TRP A 15 -5.04 6.75 -7.55
C TRP A 15 -3.67 6.78 -6.87
N PHE A 16 -3.48 5.91 -5.89
CA PHE A 16 -2.26 5.79 -5.11
C PHE A 16 -1.87 4.33 -4.96
N ASN A 17 -0.57 4.09 -4.81
CA ASN A 17 -0.03 2.81 -4.40
C ASN A 17 0.53 2.94 -2.98
N ARG A 18 0.44 1.89 -2.18
CA ARG A 18 0.92 1.82 -0.79
C ARG A 18 1.49 0.44 -0.52
N ILE A 19 2.44 0.37 0.40
CA ILE A 19 2.86 -0.90 1.01
C ILE A 19 2.01 -1.11 2.25
N GLU A 20 1.32 -2.25 2.33
CA GLU A 20 0.54 -2.64 3.49
C GLU A 20 1.42 -2.73 4.73
N GLY A 21 0.97 -2.11 5.83
CA GLY A 21 1.77 -1.98 7.04
C GLY A 21 2.76 -0.81 7.04
N GLU A 22 2.91 -0.06 5.95
CA GLU A 22 3.60 1.23 5.94
C GLU A 22 2.63 2.41 5.87
N SER A 23 3.00 3.50 6.54
CA SER A 23 2.25 4.75 6.53
C SER A 23 2.51 5.60 5.28
N ARG A 24 3.47 5.21 4.42
CA ARG A 24 3.81 5.93 3.19
C ARG A 24 3.20 5.28 1.96
N THR A 25 2.72 6.13 1.06
CA THR A 25 2.40 5.76 -0.31
C THR A 25 3.70 5.58 -1.12
N LEU A 26 3.66 4.62 -2.03
CA LEU A 26 4.68 4.36 -3.04
C LEU A 26 4.56 5.37 -4.17
N GLY A 27 5.56 6.25 -4.27
CA GLY A 27 5.77 7.09 -5.44
C GLY A 27 4.71 8.18 -5.62
N SER A 28 4.41 8.48 -6.89
CA SER A 28 3.49 9.53 -7.30
C SER A 28 2.04 9.05 -7.32
N SER A 29 1.11 9.99 -7.23
CA SER A 29 -0.30 9.78 -7.55
C SER A 29 -0.51 9.58 -9.05
N PHE A 30 -1.55 8.83 -9.41
CA PHE A 30 -1.96 8.56 -10.78
C PHE A 30 -3.39 9.07 -11.04
N GLU A 31 -3.65 9.50 -12.26
CA GLU A 31 -4.99 9.99 -12.66
C GLU A 31 -5.92 8.83 -13.06
N THR A 32 -5.36 7.68 -13.42
CA THR A 32 -6.12 6.52 -13.90
C THR A 32 -5.77 5.25 -13.14
N GLU A 33 -6.76 4.36 -13.02
CA GLU A 33 -6.59 3.05 -12.40
C GLU A 33 -5.52 2.24 -13.13
N ASP A 34 -5.56 2.19 -14.46
CA ASP A 34 -4.66 1.39 -15.28
C ASP A 34 -3.18 1.72 -15.00
N GLU A 35 -2.84 3.01 -14.96
CA GLU A 35 -1.48 3.45 -14.64
C GLU A 35 -1.08 3.08 -13.21
N ALA A 36 -1.99 3.27 -12.25
CA ALA A 36 -1.74 2.94 -10.85
C ALA A 36 -1.53 1.43 -10.67
N VAL A 37 -2.37 0.61 -11.30
CA VAL A 37 -2.30 -0.85 -11.27
C VAL A 37 -1.03 -1.33 -11.94
N ARG A 38 -0.67 -0.79 -13.11
CA ARG A 38 0.56 -1.15 -13.82
C ARG A 38 1.80 -0.92 -12.94
N VAL A 39 1.86 0.22 -12.26
CA VAL A 39 2.97 0.54 -11.34
C VAL A 39 2.92 -0.31 -10.07
N GLY A 40 1.74 -0.49 -9.47
CA GLY A 40 1.53 -1.31 -8.28
C GLY A 40 1.94 -2.76 -8.49
N ARG A 41 1.54 -3.35 -9.63
CA ARG A 41 1.91 -4.71 -10.03
C ARG A 41 3.41 -4.87 -10.26
N GLY A 42 4.05 -3.87 -10.87
CA GLY A 42 5.50 -3.84 -11.03
C GLY A 42 6.24 -3.80 -9.69
N ALA A 43 5.76 -2.97 -8.75
CA ALA A 43 6.32 -2.90 -7.41
C ALA A 43 6.11 -4.20 -6.62
N ALA A 44 4.95 -4.83 -6.77
CA ALA A 44 4.63 -6.11 -6.14
C ALA A 44 5.50 -7.24 -6.69
N ALA A 45 5.69 -7.30 -8.01
CA ALA A 45 6.57 -8.27 -8.66
C ALA A 45 8.03 -8.11 -8.22
N ALA A 46 8.53 -6.87 -8.15
CA ALA A 46 9.89 -6.57 -7.68
C ALA A 46 10.12 -6.98 -6.22
N ARG A 47 9.07 -6.91 -5.39
CA ARG A 47 9.10 -7.32 -3.98
C ARG A 47 8.70 -8.77 -3.74
N GLN A 48 8.18 -9.45 -4.76
CA GLN A 48 7.61 -10.80 -4.68
C GLN A 48 6.47 -10.91 -3.65
N VAL A 49 5.59 -9.91 -3.62
CA VAL A 49 4.44 -9.82 -2.71
C VAL A 49 3.12 -9.77 -3.48
N GLU A 50 1.99 -9.86 -2.79
CA GLU A 50 0.69 -9.77 -3.43
C GLU A 50 0.35 -8.32 -3.80
N HIS A 51 -0.48 -8.18 -4.84
CA HIS A 51 -1.02 -6.90 -5.28
C HIS A 51 -2.54 -6.95 -5.23
N ALA A 52 -3.17 -5.97 -4.58
CA ALA A 52 -4.61 -5.78 -4.68
C ALA A 52 -4.96 -4.35 -5.08
N VAL A 53 -6.13 -4.25 -5.69
CA VAL A 53 -6.68 -3.00 -6.20
C VAL A 53 -8.01 -2.78 -5.50
N ARG A 54 -8.19 -1.57 -4.98
CA ARG A 54 -9.39 -1.12 -4.27
C ARG A 54 -9.93 0.11 -4.99
N THR A 55 -11.17 -0.02 -5.46
CA THR A 55 -11.93 1.09 -6.06
C THR A 55 -12.70 1.89 -5.00
N GLU A 56 -12.83 1.36 -3.79
CA GLU A 56 -13.42 2.06 -2.65
C GLU A 56 -12.46 3.15 -2.16
N GLU A 57 -12.99 4.25 -1.63
CA GLU A 57 -12.16 5.37 -1.20
C GLU A 57 -11.27 5.00 0.00
N GLY A 58 -9.97 5.24 -0.18
CA GLY A 58 -8.96 5.07 0.84
C GLY A 58 -8.36 3.66 0.91
N PRO A 59 -7.23 3.53 1.62
CA PRO A 59 -6.58 2.24 1.80
C PRO A 59 -7.38 1.35 2.73
N SER A 60 -7.18 0.03 2.66
CA SER A 60 -7.86 -0.86 3.59
C SER A 60 -7.36 -0.62 5.03
N ASP A 61 -8.32 -0.47 5.95
CA ASP A 61 -8.13 -0.09 7.36
C ASP A 61 -7.40 -1.17 8.21
N ARG A 62 -6.65 -2.08 7.58
CA ARG A 62 -5.81 -3.06 8.28
C ARG A 62 -4.44 -2.48 8.58
N GLY A 63 -4.41 -1.56 9.52
CA GLY A 63 -3.15 -0.99 9.95
C GLY A 63 -3.31 -0.16 11.20
N ASN A 64 -3.81 -0.77 12.28
CA ASN A 64 -3.45 -0.33 13.62
C ASN A 64 -1.93 -0.17 13.62
N LEU A 65 -1.47 1.07 13.74
CA LEU A 65 -0.07 1.42 13.87
C LEU A 65 0.48 0.65 15.06
N TYR A 66 1.05 -0.53 14.80
CA TYR A 66 2.01 -1.08 15.74
C TYR A 66 3.23 -0.19 15.60
N ASP A 67 3.23 0.82 16.46
CA ASP A 67 4.39 1.32 17.17
C ASP A 67 5.34 0.14 17.44
N TRP A 68 6.25 -0.11 16.50
CA TRP A 68 7.32 -1.09 16.64
C TRP A 68 8.61 -0.31 16.75
N HIS A 69 8.76 0.31 17.93
CA HIS A 69 10.05 0.83 18.34
C HIS A 69 10.94 -0.37 18.70
N PRO A 70 12.17 -0.50 18.16
CA PRO A 70 13.06 -1.65 18.43
C PRO A 70 13.52 -1.80 19.91
N ARG A 71 12.92 -1.07 20.86
CA ARG A 71 13.25 -1.09 22.29
C ARG A 71 12.26 -1.89 23.15
N ASP A 72 11.16 -2.40 22.59
CA ASP A 72 10.16 -3.18 23.34
C ASP A 72 10.49 -4.68 23.50
N LEU A 73 11.68 -5.13 23.07
CA LEU A 73 12.08 -6.55 23.12
C LEU A 73 13.05 -6.93 24.27
N MET A 74 13.12 -6.13 25.34
CA MET A 74 13.94 -6.45 26.53
C MET A 74 13.14 -6.21 27.81
N ASN A 75 12.32 -7.19 28.18
CA ASN A 75 11.95 -7.43 29.58
C ASN A 75 11.92 -8.93 29.86
#